data_AF-A0A017STE8-F1
#
_entry.id   AF-A0A017STE8-F1
#
_cell.length_a   1.000
_cell.length_b   1.000
_cell.length_c   1.000
_cell.angle_alpha   90.00
_cell.angle_beta   90.00
_cell.angle_gamma   90.00
#
_symmetry.space_group_name_H-M   'P 1'
#
loop_
_entity.id
_entity.type
_entity.pdbx_description
1 polymer ?
#
loop_
_entity_poly.entity_id
_entity_poly.type
_entity_poly.pdbx_seq_one_letter_code
_entity_poly.pdbx_strand_id
1 'polypeptide(L)'
;MLGTTEVPPLPVPAGTSYFHIKGSFYAGILARVDREIPGGMARLLDELPEPSLRTFFSRGLFLASAWYDALPVVPLAATLARLDGRTFEAQVRFGMRRRAVEDIRGVYRALFKLATPQLVAPRLVRGVSKYLSFGHAENMEVHSGWLTATSQGIPGYMLSAYITSADEFSKVALELSGAKEVRIVRTLQGVRGGPLDPISMRIHMSWNEAGAAQIAEPTPIPPSALTSLRARVPCAAPPPRFTPSAR
;
A
#
# COMPACT_ATOMS: atom_id res chain seq x y z
N MET A 1 4.76 13.67 -15.77
CA MET A 1 5.00 14.25 -14.43
C MET A 1 6.40 13.86 -14.04
N LEU A 2 7.31 14.84 -13.92
CA LEU A 2 8.64 14.64 -13.36
C LEU A 2 8.45 14.16 -11.91
N GLY A 3 8.92 12.96 -11.60
CA GLY A 3 8.79 12.36 -10.27
C GLY A 3 9.55 13.21 -9.26
N THR A 4 8.81 13.95 -8.45
CA THR A 4 9.41 14.80 -7.41
C THR A 4 10.06 13.89 -6.37
N THR A 5 11.38 14.03 -6.22
CA THR A 5 12.16 13.34 -5.18
C THR A 5 11.81 13.83 -3.78
N GLU A 6 11.16 15.00 -3.68
CA GLU A 6 10.68 15.57 -2.43
C GLU A 6 9.29 15.09 -2.07
N VAL A 7 9.18 14.57 -0.85
CA VAL A 7 7.92 14.25 -0.18
C VAL A 7 7.59 15.39 0.79
N PRO A 8 6.29 15.70 1.01
CA PRO A 8 5.90 16.69 2.01
C PRO A 8 6.38 16.28 3.42
N PRO A 9 6.59 17.27 4.32
CA PRO A 9 6.95 16.99 5.71
C PRO A 9 5.87 16.16 6.40
N LEU A 10 6.23 15.47 7.48
CA LEU A 10 5.26 14.69 8.23
C LEU A 10 4.12 15.61 8.74
N PRO A 11 2.85 15.20 8.59
CA PRO A 11 1.72 16.02 9.07
C PRO A 11 1.58 16.01 10.59
N VAL A 12 2.17 15.03 11.27
CA VAL A 12 2.28 14.90 12.73
C VAL A 12 3.61 14.26 13.09
N PRO A 13 4.15 14.47 14.31
CA PRO A 13 5.39 13.84 14.73
C PRO A 13 5.37 12.30 14.55
N ALA A 14 6.52 11.73 14.17
CA ALA A 14 6.64 10.29 13.99
C ALA A 14 6.32 9.54 15.30
N GLY A 15 5.41 8.57 15.23
CA GLY A 15 4.98 7.78 16.38
C GLY A 15 3.67 8.22 17.01
N THR A 16 3.04 9.29 16.52
CA THR A 16 1.81 9.85 17.12
C THR A 16 0.58 9.76 16.23
N SER A 17 0.70 9.28 14.99
CA SER A 17 -0.46 9.16 14.11
C SER A 17 -1.39 8.00 14.53
N TYR A 18 -2.68 8.11 14.17
CA TYR A 18 -3.65 7.03 14.36
C TYR A 18 -3.55 5.92 13.30
N PHE A 19 -2.69 6.09 12.28
CA PHE A 19 -2.51 5.16 11.18
C PHE A 19 -1.37 4.21 11.51
N HIS A 20 -1.67 2.91 11.61
CA HIS A 20 -0.68 1.93 12.03
C HIS A 20 -0.36 0.89 10.96
N ILE A 21 0.90 0.47 10.94
CA ILE A 21 1.45 -0.60 10.10
C ILE A 21 2.15 -1.65 10.98
N LYS A 22 2.13 -2.91 10.56
CA LYS A 22 2.86 -3.99 11.24
C LYS A 22 4.37 -3.76 11.19
N GLY A 23 5.04 -4.02 12.30
CA GLY A 23 6.50 -3.87 12.43
C GLY A 23 7.29 -4.73 11.45
N SER A 24 6.72 -5.83 10.95
CA SER A 24 7.31 -6.65 9.89
C SER A 24 7.62 -5.87 8.62
N PHE A 25 6.88 -4.78 8.36
CA PHE A 25 7.13 -3.87 7.25
C PHE A 25 8.43 -3.11 7.44
N TYR A 26 8.60 -2.45 8.59
CA TYR A 26 9.83 -1.74 8.94
C TYR A 26 11.03 -2.69 9.04
N ALA A 27 10.88 -3.82 9.74
CA ALA A 27 11.92 -4.81 9.87
C ALA A 27 12.43 -5.29 8.49
N GLY A 28 11.52 -5.51 7.53
CA GLY A 28 11.88 -5.91 6.18
C GLY A 28 12.70 -4.87 5.41
N ILE A 29 12.40 -3.58 5.60
CA ILE A 29 13.17 -2.48 4.99
C ILE A 29 14.53 -2.35 5.68
N LEU A 30 14.54 -2.24 7.00
CA LEU A 30 15.73 -1.92 7.79
C LEU A 30 16.76 -3.06 7.80
N ALA A 31 16.32 -4.33 7.74
CA ALA A 31 17.23 -5.49 7.65
C ALA A 31 18.15 -5.47 6.42
N ARG A 32 17.88 -4.59 5.45
CA ARG A 32 18.67 -4.46 4.22
C ARG A 32 19.57 -3.24 4.22
N VAL A 33 19.31 -2.26 5.07
CA VAL A 33 19.99 -0.96 5.05
C VAL A 33 21.49 -1.15 5.25
N ASP A 34 21.91 -1.93 6.24
CA ASP A 34 23.34 -2.16 6.51
C ASP A 34 24.07 -2.91 5.38
N ARG A 35 23.34 -3.67 4.57
CA ARG A 35 23.91 -4.43 3.45
C ARG A 35 23.95 -3.61 2.16
N GLU A 36 22.96 -2.73 1.96
CA GLU A 36 22.68 -2.13 0.66
C GLU A 36 23.07 -0.65 0.60
N ILE A 37 23.13 0.04 1.75
CA ILE A 37 23.48 1.46 1.83
C ILE A 37 24.92 1.59 2.36
N PRO A 38 25.86 2.19 1.61
CA PRO A 38 27.17 2.53 2.15
C PRO A 38 27.04 3.45 3.35
N GLY A 39 27.56 3.05 4.52
CA GLY A 39 27.37 3.75 5.80
C GLY A 39 26.18 3.25 6.63
N GLY A 40 25.39 2.31 6.10
CA GLY A 40 24.35 1.56 6.81
C GLY A 40 23.32 2.44 7.52
N MET A 41 22.87 1.96 8.67
CA MET A 41 21.86 2.64 9.48
C MET A 41 22.29 4.06 9.90
N ALA A 42 23.56 4.27 10.22
CA ALA A 42 24.06 5.57 10.66
C ALA A 42 23.82 6.64 9.58
N ARG A 43 24.22 6.35 8.34
CA ARG A 43 23.98 7.25 7.21
C ARG A 43 22.49 7.48 6.96
N LEU A 44 21.67 6.43 7.06
CA LEU A 44 20.22 6.59 6.90
C LEU A 44 19.66 7.57 7.95
N LEU A 45 20.07 7.45 9.21
CA LEU A 45 19.59 8.33 10.28
C LEU A 45 20.02 9.78 10.08
N ASP A 46 21.26 10.02 9.65
CA ASP A 46 21.78 11.37 9.38
C ASP A 46 20.99 12.08 8.26
N GLU A 47 20.55 11.30 7.27
CA GLU A 47 19.85 11.79 6.07
C GLU A 47 18.33 11.92 6.24
N LEU A 48 17.78 11.46 7.36
CA LEU A 48 16.36 11.69 7.67
C LEU A 48 16.13 13.18 7.94
N PRO A 49 15.07 13.78 7.37
CA PRO A 49 14.88 15.23 7.37
C PRO A 49 14.48 15.82 8.73
N GLU A 50 13.85 15.02 9.60
CA GLU A 50 13.26 15.50 10.86
C GLU A 50 13.83 14.75 12.07
N PRO A 51 14.09 15.44 13.21
CA PRO A 51 14.54 14.77 14.44
C PRO A 51 13.57 13.70 14.96
N SER A 52 12.26 13.90 14.78
CA SER A 52 11.22 12.94 15.19
C SER A 52 11.39 11.59 14.48
N LEU A 53 11.73 11.62 13.18
CA LEU A 53 12.03 10.43 12.38
C LEU A 53 13.28 9.72 12.90
N ARG A 54 14.34 10.48 13.19
CA ARG A 54 15.59 9.91 13.73
C ARG A 54 15.33 9.18 15.04
N THR A 55 14.58 9.78 15.96
CA THR A 55 14.15 9.14 17.21
C THR A 55 13.28 7.90 16.95
N PHE A 56 12.36 7.99 15.99
CA PHE A 56 11.48 6.88 15.62
C PHE A 56 12.24 5.66 15.05
N PHE A 57 13.35 5.88 14.35
CA PHE A 57 14.16 4.81 13.77
C PHE A 57 15.37 4.40 14.63
N SER A 58 15.84 5.25 15.54
CA SER A 58 16.98 4.96 16.42
C SER A 58 16.69 3.96 17.54
N ARG A 59 15.40 3.70 17.86
CA ARG A 59 15.00 2.66 18.82
C ARG A 59 15.43 1.23 18.44
N GLY A 60 15.92 1.03 17.22
CA GLY A 60 16.45 -0.24 16.74
C GLY A 60 15.36 -1.20 16.27
N LEU A 61 14.88 -2.07 17.16
CA LEU A 61 14.09 -3.24 16.78
C LEU A 61 12.60 -2.94 16.57
N PHE A 62 12.09 -3.30 15.39
CA PHE A 62 10.65 -3.33 15.10
C PHE A 62 10.13 -4.77 15.19
N LEU A 63 9.36 -5.08 16.24
CA LEU A 63 8.78 -6.39 16.45
C LEU A 63 7.74 -6.70 15.36
N ALA A 64 7.87 -7.85 14.70
CA ALA A 64 7.10 -8.20 13.52
C ALA A 64 5.57 -8.11 13.74
N SER A 65 5.09 -8.51 14.92
CA SER A 65 3.67 -8.55 15.28
C SER A 65 3.11 -7.24 15.83
N ALA A 66 3.96 -6.32 16.27
CA ALA A 66 3.54 -5.06 16.90
C ALA A 66 3.09 -4.03 15.85
N TRP A 67 2.31 -3.05 16.30
CA TRP A 67 1.80 -1.94 15.49
C TRP A 67 2.65 -0.68 15.72
N TYR A 68 2.95 0.02 14.64
CA TYR A 68 3.75 1.25 14.65
C TYR A 68 3.11 2.29 13.75
N ASP A 69 3.37 3.57 13.99
CA ASP A 69 2.94 4.65 13.10
C ASP A 69 3.36 4.37 11.65
N ALA A 70 2.43 4.49 10.71
CA ALA A 70 2.62 4.20 9.30
C ALA A 70 3.16 5.39 8.50
N LEU A 71 2.95 6.63 8.95
CA LEU A 71 3.36 7.82 8.20
C LEU A 71 4.87 7.91 7.96
N PRO A 72 5.75 7.52 8.92
CA PRO A 72 7.20 7.54 8.71
C PRO A 72 7.71 6.69 7.54
N VAL A 73 6.91 5.77 7.00
CA VAL A 73 7.26 5.01 5.79
C VAL A 73 7.54 5.93 4.60
N VAL A 74 6.81 7.03 4.44
CA VAL A 74 6.94 7.93 3.29
C VAL A 74 8.30 8.64 3.27
N PRO A 75 8.72 9.40 4.31
CA PRO A 75 10.04 10.02 4.34
C PRO A 75 11.18 9.00 4.43
N LEU A 76 10.96 7.80 5.02
CA LEU A 76 11.93 6.71 4.96
C LEU A 76 12.19 6.28 3.51
N ALA A 77 11.13 6.00 2.73
CA ALA A 77 11.26 5.59 1.34
C ALA A 77 11.87 6.70 0.46
N ALA A 78 11.55 7.98 0.72
CA ALA A 78 12.17 9.10 0.03
C ALA A 78 13.67 9.25 0.35
N THR A 79 14.05 9.06 1.60
CA THR A 79 15.46 9.09 2.02
C THR A 79 16.25 7.95 1.37
N LEU A 80 15.69 6.73 1.37
CA LEU A 80 16.29 5.61 0.65
C LEU A 80 16.39 5.86 -0.86
N ALA A 81 15.38 6.50 -1.47
CA ALA A 81 15.42 6.84 -2.88
C ALA A 81 16.58 7.81 -3.20
N ARG A 82 16.80 8.84 -2.37
CA ARG A 82 17.94 9.75 -2.51
C ARG A 82 19.28 9.03 -2.37
N LEU A 83 19.40 8.18 -1.35
CA LEU A 83 20.61 7.40 -1.08
C LEU A 83 20.95 6.42 -2.22
N ASP A 84 19.93 5.86 -2.86
CA ASP A 84 20.06 4.93 -3.98
C ASP A 84 20.11 5.61 -5.36
N GLY A 85 19.98 6.94 -5.44
CA GLY A 85 19.93 7.69 -6.71
C GLY A 85 18.70 7.39 -7.56
N ARG A 86 17.56 7.07 -6.95
CA ARG A 86 16.28 6.72 -7.61
C ARG A 86 15.22 7.78 -7.36
N THR A 87 14.19 7.82 -8.20
CA THR A 87 12.97 8.56 -7.86
C THR A 87 12.23 7.86 -6.72
N PHE A 88 11.39 8.61 -6.00
CA PHE A 88 10.56 8.07 -4.94
C PHE A 88 9.70 6.88 -5.41
N GLU A 89 8.97 7.01 -6.53
CA GLU A 89 8.12 5.91 -7.01
C GLU A 89 8.93 4.70 -7.45
N ALA A 90 10.10 4.92 -8.06
CA ALA A 90 10.99 3.83 -8.46
C ALA A 90 11.50 3.06 -7.24
N GLN A 91 11.82 3.76 -6.14
CA GLN A 91 12.26 3.11 -4.91
C GLN A 91 11.15 2.31 -4.23
N VAL A 92 9.94 2.89 -4.13
CA VAL A 92 8.78 2.19 -3.57
C VAL A 92 8.48 0.93 -4.38
N ARG A 93 8.47 1.04 -5.72
CA ARG A 93 8.25 -0.09 -6.63
C ARG A 93 9.34 -1.17 -6.45
N PHE A 94 10.60 -0.77 -6.44
CA PHE A 94 11.72 -1.69 -6.28
C PHE A 94 11.65 -2.46 -4.95
N GLY A 95 11.45 -1.75 -3.84
CA GLY A 95 11.33 -2.36 -2.51
C GLY A 95 10.15 -3.32 -2.42
N MET A 96 9.00 -2.92 -2.96
CA MET A 96 7.78 -3.71 -2.90
C MET A 96 7.82 -4.95 -3.80
N ARG A 97 8.40 -4.86 -5.01
CA ARG A 97 8.61 -6.01 -5.89
C ARG A 97 9.44 -7.09 -5.19
N ARG A 98 10.55 -6.69 -4.56
CA ARG A 98 11.40 -7.61 -3.80
C ARG A 98 10.65 -8.24 -2.64
N ARG A 99 9.92 -7.43 -1.87
CA ARG A 99 9.12 -7.92 -0.75
C ARG A 99 8.05 -8.92 -1.20
N ALA A 100 7.34 -8.63 -2.28
CA ALA A 100 6.34 -9.53 -2.84
C ALA A 100 6.94 -10.88 -3.23
N VAL A 101 8.09 -10.88 -3.91
CA VAL A 101 8.79 -12.12 -4.27
C VAL A 101 9.20 -12.91 -3.03
N GLU A 102 9.77 -12.25 -2.02
CA GLU A 102 10.18 -12.89 -0.76
C GLU A 102 9.01 -13.47 0.02
N ASP A 103 7.93 -12.70 0.21
CA ASP A 103 6.74 -13.16 0.95
C ASP A 103 6.04 -14.32 0.23
N ILE A 104 5.92 -14.25 -1.10
CA ILE A 104 5.26 -15.28 -1.91
C ILE A 104 6.11 -16.56 -1.97
N ARG A 105 7.43 -16.45 -2.09
CA ARG A 105 8.33 -17.62 -2.12
C ARG A 105 8.63 -18.18 -0.73
N GLY A 106 8.45 -17.38 0.31
CA GLY A 106 8.63 -17.76 1.71
C GLY A 106 7.29 -18.12 2.36
N VAL A 107 6.77 -17.20 3.16
CA VAL A 107 5.63 -17.41 4.07
C VAL A 107 4.38 -17.90 3.35
N TYR A 108 4.13 -17.42 2.13
CA TYR A 108 2.93 -17.77 1.37
C TYR A 108 3.14 -18.84 0.29
N ARG A 109 4.30 -19.52 0.25
CA ARG A 109 4.64 -20.47 -0.83
C ARG A 109 3.59 -21.55 -1.03
N ALA A 110 3.15 -22.19 0.06
CA ALA A 110 2.16 -23.25 0.00
C ALA A 110 0.81 -22.75 -0.53
N LEU A 111 0.42 -21.52 -0.15
CA LEU A 111 -0.82 -20.90 -0.59
C LEU A 111 -0.81 -20.58 -2.10
N PHE A 112 0.34 -20.16 -2.64
CA PHE A 112 0.44 -19.75 -4.05
C PHE A 112 0.70 -20.90 -5.03
N LYS A 113 1.24 -22.05 -4.59
CA LYS A 113 1.58 -23.17 -5.48
C LYS A 113 0.43 -23.72 -6.30
N LEU A 114 -0.82 -23.59 -5.83
CA LEU A 114 -2.02 -24.10 -6.49
C LEU A 114 -3.07 -23.00 -6.72
N ALA A 115 -2.70 -21.74 -6.49
CA ALA A 115 -3.66 -20.64 -6.60
C ALA A 115 -3.68 -20.08 -8.02
N THR A 116 -4.88 -19.97 -8.59
CA THR A 116 -5.13 -19.24 -9.83
C THR A 116 -5.21 -17.74 -9.56
N PRO A 117 -5.06 -16.87 -10.58
CA PRO A 117 -5.20 -15.42 -10.41
C PRO A 117 -6.54 -15.01 -9.78
N GLN A 118 -7.64 -15.70 -10.12
CA GLN A 118 -8.99 -15.50 -9.60
C GLN A 118 -9.06 -15.78 -8.10
N LEU A 119 -8.28 -16.74 -7.61
CA LEU A 119 -8.18 -17.06 -6.19
C LEU A 119 -7.23 -16.09 -5.46
N VAL A 120 -6.23 -15.55 -6.15
CA VAL A 120 -5.24 -14.64 -5.59
C VAL A 120 -5.77 -13.21 -5.46
N ALA A 121 -6.39 -12.66 -6.51
CA ALA A 121 -6.86 -11.27 -6.59
C ALA A 121 -7.66 -10.82 -5.35
N PRO A 122 -8.74 -11.52 -4.92
CA PRO A 122 -9.52 -11.09 -3.75
C PRO A 122 -8.73 -11.19 -2.44
N ARG A 123 -7.75 -12.11 -2.35
CA ARG A 123 -6.89 -12.24 -1.16
C ARG A 123 -5.90 -11.11 -1.05
N LEU A 124 -5.41 -10.58 -2.18
CA LEU A 124 -4.53 -9.42 -2.20
C LEU A 124 -5.25 -8.18 -1.66
N VAL A 125 -6.44 -7.92 -2.20
CA VAL A 125 -7.28 -6.78 -1.82
C VAL A 125 -7.65 -6.84 -0.33
N ARG A 126 -8.06 -8.01 0.18
CA ARG A 126 -8.38 -8.18 1.60
C ARG A 126 -7.15 -8.29 2.51
N GLY A 127 -6.01 -8.72 1.98
CA GLY A 127 -4.81 -9.04 2.75
C GLY A 127 -4.13 -7.82 3.36
N VAL A 128 -4.32 -6.63 2.76
CA VAL A 128 -3.77 -5.36 3.25
C VAL A 128 -4.15 -5.08 4.71
N SER A 129 -5.37 -5.43 5.13
CA SER A 129 -5.85 -5.22 6.51
C SER A 129 -5.10 -6.03 7.57
N LYS A 130 -4.32 -7.04 7.17
CA LYS A 130 -3.43 -7.78 8.08
C LYS A 130 -2.18 -6.98 8.44
N TYR A 131 -1.80 -6.04 7.59
CA TYR A 131 -0.58 -5.24 7.70
C TYR A 131 -0.86 -3.78 8.06
N LEU A 132 -2.02 -3.25 7.71
CA LEU A 132 -2.43 -1.87 7.99
C LEU A 132 -3.70 -1.85 8.85
N SER A 133 -3.77 -0.91 9.80
CA SER A 133 -4.98 -0.65 10.58
C SER A 133 -6.01 0.22 9.84
N PHE A 134 -5.80 0.44 8.54
CA PHE A 134 -6.56 1.31 7.66
C PHE A 134 -6.50 0.75 6.22
N GLY A 135 -7.22 1.35 5.28
CA GLY A 135 -7.20 0.87 3.89
C GLY A 135 -8.04 -0.36 3.65
N HIS A 136 -9.22 -0.44 4.28
CA HIS A 136 -10.10 -1.60 4.18
C HIS A 136 -10.79 -1.64 2.82
N ALA A 137 -10.95 -2.85 2.29
CA ALA A 137 -11.63 -3.08 1.03
C ALA A 137 -13.06 -3.56 1.23
N GLU A 138 -13.98 -2.96 0.49
CA GLU A 138 -15.42 -3.23 0.48
C GLU A 138 -15.92 -3.32 -0.97
N ASN A 139 -17.18 -3.72 -1.15
CA ASN A 139 -17.88 -3.76 -2.46
C ASN A 139 -17.04 -4.46 -3.54
N MET A 140 -16.61 -5.69 -3.23
CA MET A 140 -15.71 -6.45 -4.10
C MET A 140 -16.48 -7.40 -4.99
N GLU A 141 -16.30 -7.26 -6.30
CA GLU A 141 -16.84 -8.15 -7.33
C GLU A 141 -15.67 -8.87 -7.99
N VAL A 142 -15.79 -10.19 -8.16
CA VAL A 142 -14.74 -11.03 -8.72
C VAL A 142 -15.33 -11.82 -9.86
N HIS A 143 -14.70 -11.71 -11.03
CA HIS A 143 -15.08 -12.41 -12.23
C HIS A 143 -13.85 -13.12 -12.81
N SER A 144 -14.06 -13.93 -13.85
CA SER A 144 -12.91 -14.47 -14.58
C SER A 144 -12.19 -13.33 -15.32
N GLY A 145 -10.89 -13.18 -15.08
CA GLY A 145 -10.04 -12.18 -15.73
C GLY A 145 -10.12 -10.78 -15.13
N TRP A 146 -11.00 -10.50 -14.17
CA TRP A 146 -11.04 -9.17 -13.52
C TRP A 146 -11.67 -9.16 -12.12
N LEU A 147 -11.35 -8.10 -11.38
CA LEU A 147 -11.89 -7.78 -10.07
C LEU A 147 -12.12 -6.28 -9.93
N THR A 148 -13.20 -5.88 -9.28
CA THR A 148 -13.40 -4.53 -8.76
C THR A 148 -13.49 -4.56 -7.24
N ALA A 149 -13.02 -3.50 -6.59
CA ALA A 149 -13.20 -3.29 -5.15
C ALA A 149 -13.17 -1.80 -4.83
N THR A 150 -13.63 -1.42 -3.64
CA THR A 150 -13.48 -0.06 -3.12
C THR A 150 -12.61 -0.11 -1.87
N SER A 151 -11.49 0.62 -1.85
CA SER A 151 -10.62 0.75 -0.68
C SER A 151 -10.87 2.09 0.00
N GLN A 152 -11.03 2.07 1.32
CA GLN A 152 -11.34 3.26 2.13
C GLN A 152 -10.34 3.46 3.26
N GLY A 153 -10.18 4.71 3.71
CA GLY A 153 -9.41 5.01 4.92
C GLY A 153 -7.91 5.24 4.70
N ILE A 154 -7.46 5.40 3.46
CA ILE A 154 -6.04 5.70 3.19
C ILE A 154 -5.77 7.18 3.49
N PRO A 155 -4.85 7.54 4.40
CA PRO A 155 -4.52 8.94 4.64
C PRO A 155 -3.91 9.57 3.38
N GLY A 156 -4.34 10.78 3.05
CA GLY A 156 -3.87 11.51 1.86
C GLY A 156 -2.35 11.59 1.73
N TYR A 157 -1.64 11.75 2.85
CA TYR A 157 -0.19 11.80 2.94
C TYR A 157 0.49 10.52 2.38
N MET A 158 -0.12 9.35 2.60
CA MET A 158 0.43 8.08 2.15
C MET A 158 -0.03 7.68 0.75
N LEU A 159 -0.94 8.43 0.13
CA LEU A 159 -1.67 7.97 -1.06
C LEU A 159 -0.73 7.51 -2.19
N SER A 160 0.28 8.32 -2.54
CA SER A 160 1.23 7.98 -3.61
C SER A 160 2.05 6.71 -3.28
N ALA A 161 2.57 6.63 -2.06
CA ALA A 161 3.33 5.48 -1.58
C ALA A 161 2.47 4.21 -1.55
N TYR A 162 1.23 4.33 -1.07
CA TYR A 162 0.27 3.24 -0.96
C TYR A 162 -0.13 2.71 -2.34
N ILE A 163 -0.55 3.57 -3.27
CA ILE A 163 -0.94 3.16 -4.62
C ILE A 163 0.23 2.43 -5.31
N THR A 164 1.42 3.04 -5.31
CA THR A 164 2.61 2.45 -5.94
C THR A 164 2.96 1.10 -5.34
N SER A 165 2.92 0.99 -4.00
CA SER A 165 3.17 -0.27 -3.29
C SER A 165 2.13 -1.33 -3.62
N ALA A 166 0.86 -1.00 -3.46
CA ALA A 166 -0.23 -1.96 -3.62
C ALA A 166 -0.31 -2.46 -5.07
N ASP A 167 -0.06 -1.60 -6.06
CA ASP A 167 -0.06 -1.98 -7.46
C ASP A 167 1.10 -2.91 -7.80
N GLU A 168 2.32 -2.58 -7.37
CA GLU A 168 3.47 -3.43 -7.65
C GLU A 168 3.35 -4.80 -6.97
N PHE A 169 2.93 -4.83 -5.69
CA PHE A 169 2.71 -6.09 -4.97
C PHE A 169 1.64 -6.94 -5.67
N SER A 170 0.50 -6.33 -6.02
CA SER A 170 -0.61 -7.05 -6.64
C SER A 170 -0.23 -7.59 -8.01
N LYS A 171 0.50 -6.80 -8.80
CA LYS A 171 1.01 -7.20 -10.10
C LYS A 171 1.92 -8.42 -9.99
N VAL A 172 2.93 -8.35 -9.12
CA VAL A 172 3.87 -9.46 -8.90
C VAL A 172 3.14 -10.72 -8.43
N ALA A 173 2.21 -10.57 -7.50
CA ALA A 173 1.45 -11.70 -6.97
C ALA A 173 0.57 -12.37 -8.03
N LEU A 174 -0.11 -11.59 -8.86
CA LEU A 174 -0.92 -12.11 -9.96
C LEU A 174 -0.04 -12.79 -11.03
N GLU A 175 1.06 -12.16 -11.43
CA GLU A 175 2.02 -12.74 -12.38
C GLU A 175 2.59 -14.08 -11.88
N LEU A 176 2.94 -14.18 -10.59
CA LEU A 176 3.42 -15.42 -9.97
C LEU A 176 2.35 -16.50 -9.87
N SER A 177 1.06 -16.14 -9.92
CA SER A 177 -0.06 -17.07 -10.00
C SER A 177 -0.46 -17.44 -11.43
N GLY A 178 0.30 -16.99 -12.44
CA GLY A 178 0.08 -17.32 -13.85
C GLY A 178 -0.68 -16.27 -14.67
N ALA A 179 -1.05 -15.13 -14.07
CA ALA A 179 -1.70 -14.03 -14.79
C ALA A 179 -0.77 -13.44 -15.84
N LYS A 180 -1.34 -13.00 -16.97
CA LYS A 180 -0.67 -12.24 -18.03
C LYS A 180 -1.35 -10.91 -18.23
N GLU A 181 -0.60 -9.95 -18.77
CA GLU A 181 -1.11 -8.60 -19.10
C GLU A 181 -1.85 -7.93 -17.94
N VAL A 182 -1.34 -8.08 -16.71
CA VAL A 182 -1.98 -7.53 -15.51
C VAL A 182 -2.06 -6.02 -15.61
N ARG A 183 -3.28 -5.48 -15.56
CA ARG A 183 -3.58 -4.05 -15.49
C ARG A 183 -4.27 -3.73 -14.17
N ILE A 184 -3.86 -2.63 -13.56
CA ILE A 184 -4.45 -2.13 -12.32
C ILE A 184 -4.73 -0.65 -12.51
N VAL A 185 -5.99 -0.28 -12.31
CA VAL A 185 -6.47 1.09 -12.39
C VAL A 185 -7.09 1.45 -11.04
N ARG A 186 -6.67 2.61 -10.51
CA ARG A 186 -7.26 3.17 -9.29
C ARG A 186 -7.86 4.53 -9.57
N THR A 187 -9.12 4.68 -9.20
CA THR A 187 -9.85 5.93 -9.36
C THR A 187 -10.20 6.47 -7.98
N LEU A 188 -9.66 7.63 -7.63
CA LEU A 188 -9.99 8.30 -6.38
C LEU A 188 -11.49 8.67 -6.39
N GLN A 189 -12.14 8.49 -5.25
CA GLN A 189 -13.54 8.86 -5.04
C GLN A 189 -13.60 10.03 -4.04
N GLY A 190 -14.24 11.12 -4.44
CA GLY A 190 -14.42 12.32 -3.60
C GLY A 190 -13.37 13.41 -3.82
N VAL A 191 -13.50 14.49 -3.04
CA VAL A 191 -12.56 15.62 -3.04
C VAL A 191 -11.34 15.25 -2.19
N ARG A 192 -10.13 15.62 -2.62
CA ARG A 192 -8.93 15.49 -1.78
C ARG A 192 -9.09 16.36 -0.54
N GLY A 193 -9.16 15.73 0.62
CA GLY A 193 -9.02 16.41 1.91
C GLY A 193 -7.56 16.74 2.22
N GLY A 194 -7.29 17.13 3.46
CA GLY A 194 -5.96 17.36 3.99
C GLY A 194 -5.10 16.08 4.08
N PRO A 195 -3.82 16.20 4.49
CA PRO A 195 -2.88 15.08 4.52
C PRO A 195 -3.31 13.88 5.38
N LEU A 196 -4.16 14.09 6.38
CA LEU A 196 -4.66 13.02 7.26
C LEU A 196 -6.08 12.57 6.92
N ASP A 197 -6.74 13.24 5.98
CA ASP A 197 -8.12 12.92 5.64
C ASP A 197 -8.17 11.57 4.92
N PRO A 198 -9.05 10.66 5.33
CA PRO A 198 -9.17 9.34 4.73
C PRO A 198 -9.72 9.46 3.30
N ILE A 199 -9.05 8.81 2.36
CA ILE A 199 -9.42 8.78 0.94
C ILE A 199 -10.08 7.43 0.62
N SER A 200 -11.13 7.50 -0.20
CA SER A 200 -11.71 6.34 -0.86
C SER A 200 -11.18 6.22 -2.29
N MET A 201 -10.95 4.99 -2.75
CA MET A 201 -10.57 4.70 -4.13
C MET A 201 -11.28 3.45 -4.64
N ARG A 202 -11.74 3.50 -5.88
CA ARG A 202 -12.13 2.30 -6.62
C ARG A 202 -10.89 1.66 -7.22
N ILE A 203 -10.79 0.35 -7.09
CA ILE A 203 -9.75 -0.49 -7.66
C ILE A 203 -10.39 -1.32 -8.76
N HIS A 204 -9.79 -1.34 -9.93
CA HIS A 204 -10.07 -2.30 -10.99
C HIS A 204 -8.78 -3.02 -11.34
N MET A 205 -8.78 -4.35 -11.23
CA MET A 205 -7.70 -5.22 -11.64
C MET A 205 -8.19 -6.10 -12.78
N SER A 206 -7.42 -6.23 -13.85
CA SER A 206 -7.71 -7.16 -14.94
C SER A 206 -6.46 -7.92 -15.37
N TRP A 207 -6.67 -9.11 -15.92
CA TRP A 207 -5.62 -10.02 -16.38
C TRP A 207 -6.15 -11.02 -17.40
N ASN A 208 -5.25 -11.54 -18.22
CA ASN A 208 -5.51 -12.73 -19.04
C ASN A 208 -5.04 -13.98 -18.28
N GLU A 209 -5.77 -15.07 -18.41
CA GLU A 209 -5.29 -16.38 -18.00
C GLU A 209 -4.46 -17.01 -19.12
N ALA A 210 -3.42 -17.75 -18.76
CA ALA A 210 -2.71 -18.58 -19.73
C ALA A 210 -3.69 -19.62 -20.32
N GLY A 211 -4.03 -19.47 -21.60
CA GLY A 211 -4.90 -20.39 -22.35
C GLY A 211 -6.38 -19.99 -22.46
N ALA A 212 -6.81 -18.88 -21.86
CA ALA A 212 -8.16 -18.35 -22.07
C ALA A 212 -8.22 -17.48 -23.33
N ALA A 213 -9.26 -17.65 -24.15
CA ALA A 213 -9.56 -16.73 -25.24
C ALA A 213 -9.75 -15.31 -24.69
N GLN A 214 -9.25 -14.29 -25.42
CA GLN A 214 -9.39 -12.88 -25.04
C GLN A 214 -10.85 -12.56 -24.70
N ILE A 215 -11.11 -12.22 -23.44
CA ILE A 215 -12.39 -11.65 -23.02
C ILE A 215 -12.33 -10.18 -23.40
N ALA A 216 -13.33 -9.69 -24.15
CA ALA A 216 -13.43 -8.29 -24.55
C ALA A 216 -13.26 -7.37 -23.34
N GLU A 217 -12.46 -6.30 -23.51
CA GLU A 217 -12.27 -5.29 -22.47
C GLU A 217 -13.63 -4.81 -21.96
N PRO A 218 -13.86 -4.74 -20.64
CA PRO A 218 -15.08 -4.14 -20.12
C PRO A 218 -15.10 -2.68 -20.59
N THR A 219 -16.16 -2.33 -21.33
CA THR A 219 -16.39 -0.95 -21.78
C THR A 219 -16.20 -0.02 -20.58
N PRO A 220 -15.29 0.97 -20.66
CA PRO A 220 -15.13 1.92 -19.57
C PRO A 220 -16.49 2.53 -19.26
N ILE A 221 -16.94 2.37 -18.01
CA ILE A 221 -18.23 2.89 -17.57
C ILE A 221 -18.22 4.39 -17.86
N PRO A 222 -19.12 4.89 -18.73
CA PRO A 222 -19.11 6.30 -19.11
C PRO A 222 -19.35 7.14 -17.85
N PRO A 223 -18.72 8.34 -17.75
CA PRO A 223 -18.86 9.20 -16.57
C PRO A 223 -20.32 9.49 -16.19
N SER A 224 -21.25 9.44 -17.16
CA SER A 224 -22.69 9.63 -16.97
C SER A 224 -23.37 8.54 -16.12
N ALA A 225 -22.85 7.31 -16.11
CA ALA A 225 -23.38 6.23 -15.27
C ALA A 225 -22.93 6.33 -13.79
N LEU A 226 -22.03 7.26 -13.46
CA LEU A 226 -21.59 7.52 -12.08
C LEU A 226 -22.53 8.49 -11.34
N THR A 227 -23.43 9.18 -12.04
CA THR A 227 -24.31 10.20 -11.45
C THR A 227 -25.55 9.60 -10.78
N SER A 228 -26.04 8.44 -11.27
CA SER A 228 -27.24 7.79 -10.74
C SER A 228 -27.01 6.97 -9.46
N LEU A 229 -25.76 6.70 -9.09
CA LEU A 229 -25.39 5.98 -7.85
C LEU A 229 -25.04 6.91 -6.67
N ARG A 230 -25.42 8.20 -6.75
CA ARG A 230 -25.20 9.19 -5.66
C ARG A 230 -26.36 9.30 -4.67
N ALA A 231 -27.46 8.58 -4.88
CA ALA A 231 -28.58 8.59 -3.94
C ALA A 231 -28.46 7.41 -2.97
N ARG A 232 -28.23 7.72 -1.68
CA ARG A 232 -28.24 6.83 -0.50
C ARG A 232 -26.89 6.18 -0.14
N VAL A 233 -25.95 7.01 0.32
CA VAL A 233 -25.08 6.59 1.42
C VAL A 233 -25.56 7.36 2.64
N PRO A 234 -26.22 6.72 3.64
CA PRO A 234 -26.48 7.39 4.91
C PRO A 234 -25.12 7.75 5.53
N CYS A 235 -24.96 9.00 5.98
CA CYS A 235 -23.81 9.40 6.78
C CYS A 235 -23.60 8.38 7.91
N ALA A 236 -22.52 7.61 7.84
CA ALA A 236 -22.14 6.74 8.94
C ALA A 236 -21.87 7.63 10.17
N ALA A 237 -22.43 7.25 11.31
CA ALA A 237 -22.15 7.90 12.58
C ALA A 237 -20.63 7.86 12.85
N PRO A 238 -20.06 8.89 13.50
CA PRO A 238 -18.66 8.89 13.86
C PRO A 238 -18.33 7.66 14.72
N PRO A 239 -17.14 7.05 14.56
CA PRO A 239 -16.74 5.91 15.37
C PRO A 239 -16.71 6.29 16.86
N PRO A 240 -17.03 5.34 17.77
CA PRO A 240 -17.00 5.60 19.20
C PRO A 240 -15.60 6.01 19.64
N ARG A 241 -15.52 7.08 20.43
CA ARG A 241 -14.27 7.52 21.06
C ARG A 241 -13.80 6.41 22.00
N PHE A 242 -12.61 5.87 21.75
CA PHE A 242 -11.93 4.97 22.67
C PHE A 242 -11.55 5.77 23.93
N THR A 243 -12.24 5.54 25.03
CA THR A 243 -11.78 5.96 26.35
C THR A 243 -10.85 4.87 26.89
N PRO A 244 -9.59 5.19 27.24
CA PRO A 244 -8.71 4.21 27.87
C PRO A 244 -9.31 3.85 29.24
N SER A 245 -9.49 2.55 29.51
CA SER A 245 -9.91 2.09 30.84
C SER A 245 -8.83 2.47 31.85
N ALA A 246 -9.23 3.19 32.89
CA ALA A 246 -8.37 3.41 34.04
C ALA A 246 -8.17 2.07 34.78
N ARG A 247 -6.91 1.61 34.76
CA ARG A 247 -6.22 0.61 35.60
C ARG A 247 -7.00 -0.62 36.04
#